data_AF-A0A7S3D8D6-F1
#
_entry.id   AF-A0A7S3D8D6-F1
#
_cell.length_a   1.000
_cell.length_b   1.000
_cell.length_c   1.000
_cell.angle_alpha   90.00
_cell.angle_beta   90.00
_cell.angle_gamma   90.00
#
_symmetry.space_group_name_H-M   'P 1'
#
loop_
_entity.id
_entity.type
_entity.pdbx_description
1 polymer ?
#
loop_
_entity_poly.entity_id
_entity_poly.type
_entity_poly.pdbx_seq_one_letter_code
_entity_poly.pdbx_strand_id
1 'polypeptide(L)'
;MSDSGSDSDVGPRPPSPHSDSPRKEVEPSENTDTKLQGDPPSLHTSREVTKNSAGEEFTVHVASLNANKQNEDSFFVQDTLFGVVDGHGGAEASTFLGESFPSVFFSHHKNKADKADEIAAKFFSSLTTPGVVGEKKRSVADEMEDAFVEADEKVIDFLGMEGATVGACVTAAYVENRKVFLGNAGDTRAVIYGQSSSVNKRAFHLQPSFATVPHTTSNRDEVNAVRRRSRDRSEL
;
A
#
# COMPACT_ATOMS: atom_id res chain seq x y z
N MET A 1 67.02 28.88 31.20
CA MET A 1 67.89 27.70 31.02
C MET A 1 67.08 26.72 30.18
N SER A 2 67.23 26.81 28.85
CA SER A 2 67.87 25.79 27.98
C SER A 2 66.94 24.59 27.77
N ASP A 3 66.31 24.48 26.59
CA ASP A 3 66.73 23.63 25.44
C ASP A 3 66.53 22.14 25.77
N SER A 4 65.96 21.23 24.97
CA SER A 4 65.96 21.06 23.51
C SER A 4 65.22 19.74 23.16
N GLY A 5 64.67 19.63 21.95
CA GLY A 5 64.55 18.36 21.17
C GLY A 5 63.30 17.50 21.42
N SER A 6 62.35 17.35 20.48
CA SER A 6 62.38 16.58 19.21
C SER A 6 62.24 15.07 19.40
N ASP A 7 61.07 14.50 19.06
CA ASP A 7 60.97 13.62 17.90
C ASP A 7 59.52 13.16 17.65
N SER A 8 59.09 13.39 16.42
CA SER A 8 57.79 13.02 15.86
C SER A 8 57.90 11.64 15.21
N ASP A 9 57.27 10.63 15.82
CA ASP A 9 57.14 9.30 15.26
C ASP A 9 55.86 9.24 14.39
N VAL A 10 55.99 9.61 13.12
CA VAL A 10 54.93 9.46 12.11
C VAL A 10 55.33 8.27 11.24
N GLY A 11 54.69 7.14 11.50
CA GLY A 11 54.86 5.91 10.72
C GLY A 11 54.61 6.12 9.21
N PRO A 12 55.14 5.21 8.37
CA PRO A 12 55.15 5.39 6.92
C PRO A 12 53.72 5.44 6.36
N ARG A 13 53.44 6.47 5.55
CA ARG A 13 52.21 6.60 4.76
C ARG A 13 52.14 5.47 3.72
N PRO A 14 50.95 4.88 3.47
CA PRO A 14 50.76 3.92 2.39
C PRO A 14 50.95 4.57 1.02
N PRO A 15 51.45 3.83 0.01
CA PRO A 15 51.68 4.35 -1.33
C PRO A 15 50.37 4.66 -2.06
N SER A 16 50.35 5.82 -2.72
CA SER A 16 49.28 6.25 -3.63
C SER A 16 49.24 5.36 -4.88
N PRO A 17 48.07 4.85 -5.32
CA PRO A 17 47.97 4.11 -6.57
C PRO A 17 47.64 5.07 -7.71
N HIS A 18 48.66 5.58 -8.39
CA HIS A 18 48.53 6.05 -9.77
C HIS A 18 49.67 5.46 -10.60
N SER A 19 49.36 4.37 -11.30
CA SER A 19 50.13 3.91 -12.46
C SER A 19 49.18 3.95 -13.66
N ASP A 20 49.30 5.00 -14.47
CA ASP A 20 48.67 5.12 -15.77
C ASP A 20 49.27 4.06 -16.71
N SER A 21 48.55 2.95 -16.86
CA SER A 21 48.74 2.03 -17.97
C SER A 21 47.75 2.43 -19.06
N PRO A 22 48.16 2.57 -20.34
CA PRO A 22 47.23 2.86 -21.41
C PRO A 22 46.23 1.70 -21.51
N ARG A 23 44.96 1.98 -21.23
CA ARG A 23 43.86 1.04 -21.48
C ARG A 23 43.85 0.76 -22.98
N LYS A 24 44.14 -0.49 -23.37
CA LYS A 24 43.72 -1.01 -24.66
C LYS A 24 42.20 -0.85 -24.74
N GLU A 25 41.72 -0.13 -25.74
CA GLU A 25 40.32 -0.18 -26.15
C GLU A 25 39.99 -1.65 -26.41
N VAL A 26 39.15 -2.21 -25.54
CA VAL A 26 38.48 -3.48 -25.82
C VAL A 26 37.39 -3.11 -26.81
N GLU A 27 37.63 -3.43 -28.08
CA GLU A 27 36.60 -3.46 -29.12
C GLU A 27 35.34 -4.11 -28.54
N PRO A 28 34.15 -3.49 -28.66
CA PRO A 28 32.93 -4.08 -28.13
C PRO A 28 32.74 -5.43 -28.80
N SER A 29 32.83 -6.51 -28.03
CA SER A 29 32.43 -7.83 -28.49
C SER A 29 30.99 -7.70 -28.95
N GLU A 30 30.73 -7.99 -30.22
CA GLU A 30 29.40 -8.04 -30.81
C GLU A 30 28.47 -8.76 -29.84
N ASN A 31 27.65 -7.98 -29.16
CA ASN A 31 26.70 -8.47 -28.20
C ASN A 31 25.70 -9.26 -29.05
N THR A 32 25.76 -10.58 -28.96
CA THR A 32 24.78 -11.46 -29.59
C THR A 32 23.42 -10.99 -29.13
N ASP A 33 22.66 -10.39 -30.06
CA ASP A 33 21.25 -10.05 -29.94
C ASP A 33 20.48 -11.27 -29.44
N THR A 34 20.44 -11.43 -28.12
CA THR A 34 19.36 -12.14 -27.46
C THR A 34 18.20 -11.17 -27.52
N LYS A 35 17.52 -11.16 -28.67
CA LYS A 35 16.16 -10.63 -28.77
C LYS A 35 15.41 -11.21 -27.57
N LEU A 36 15.02 -10.34 -26.64
CA LEU A 36 14.01 -10.66 -25.64
C LEU A 36 12.76 -11.05 -26.44
N GLN A 37 12.61 -12.34 -26.73
CA GLN A 37 11.39 -12.94 -27.24
C GLN A 37 10.41 -12.96 -26.06
N GLY A 38 9.87 -11.79 -25.75
CA GLY A 38 8.72 -11.62 -24.89
C GLY A 38 7.76 -10.70 -25.62
N ASP A 39 6.45 -10.96 -25.49
CA ASP A 39 5.45 -10.01 -25.94
C ASP A 39 5.73 -8.65 -25.30
N PRO A 40 5.52 -7.53 -26.02
CA PRO A 40 5.70 -6.21 -25.44
C PRO A 40 4.82 -6.09 -24.18
N PRO A 41 5.31 -5.43 -23.12
CA PRO A 41 4.54 -5.31 -21.88
C PRO A 41 3.19 -4.65 -22.18
N SER A 42 2.11 -5.31 -21.79
CA SER A 42 0.76 -4.81 -22.00
C SER A 42 0.49 -3.67 -21.03
N LEU A 43 0.19 -2.48 -21.57
CA LEU A 43 -0.27 -1.34 -20.79
C LEU A 43 -1.80 -1.39 -20.70
N HIS A 44 -2.31 -1.58 -19.50
CA HIS A 44 -3.74 -1.46 -19.21
C HIS A 44 -4.01 -0.08 -18.63
N THR A 45 -5.03 0.63 -19.12
CA THR A 45 -5.45 1.91 -18.54
C THR A 45 -6.95 1.93 -18.28
N SER A 46 -7.36 2.55 -17.18
CA SER A 46 -8.76 2.78 -16.84
C SER A 46 -8.95 4.20 -16.34
N ARG A 47 -10.14 4.76 -16.56
CA ARG A 47 -10.55 6.07 -16.06
C ARG A 47 -11.98 5.98 -15.57
N GLU A 48 -12.18 6.32 -14.30
CA GLU A 48 -13.49 6.39 -13.68
C GLU A 48 -13.76 7.77 -13.11
N VAL A 49 -14.94 8.31 -13.39
CA VAL A 49 -15.43 9.57 -12.83
C VAL A 49 -16.50 9.25 -11.81
N THR A 50 -16.33 9.75 -10.59
CA THR A 50 -17.20 9.45 -9.47
C THR A 50 -17.46 10.70 -8.64
N LYS A 51 -18.47 10.66 -7.76
CA LYS A 51 -18.83 11.76 -6.87
C LYS A 51 -18.81 11.28 -5.44
N ASN A 52 -18.21 12.08 -4.55
CA ASN A 52 -18.25 11.79 -3.12
C ASN A 52 -19.63 12.10 -2.51
N SER A 53 -19.83 11.70 -1.25
CA SER A 53 -21.06 11.98 -0.49
C SER A 53 -21.38 13.47 -0.33
N ALA A 54 -20.40 14.37 -0.56
CA ALA A 54 -20.59 15.82 -0.58
C ALA A 54 -20.93 16.37 -1.98
N GLY A 55 -21.11 15.51 -2.98
CA GLY A 55 -21.42 15.87 -4.37
C GLY A 55 -20.22 16.37 -5.17
N GLU A 56 -19.00 16.29 -4.62
CA GLU A 56 -17.78 16.72 -5.29
C GLU A 56 -17.29 15.62 -6.23
N GLU A 57 -17.02 16.00 -7.48
CA GLU A 57 -16.53 15.09 -8.50
C GLU A 57 -15.02 14.88 -8.36
N PHE A 58 -14.58 13.64 -8.49
CA PHE A 58 -13.18 13.30 -8.68
C PHE A 58 -13.03 12.23 -9.75
N THR A 59 -11.82 12.14 -10.30
CA THR A 59 -11.48 11.17 -11.33
C THR A 59 -10.36 10.27 -10.84
N VAL A 60 -10.55 8.97 -10.99
CA VAL A 60 -9.52 7.96 -10.74
C VAL A 60 -8.96 7.54 -12.09
N HIS A 61 -7.64 7.62 -12.23
CA HIS A 61 -6.91 7.12 -13.39
C HIS A 61 -6.03 5.97 -12.93
N VAL A 62 -6.14 4.83 -13.61
CA VAL A 62 -5.35 3.65 -13.32
C VAL A 62 -4.53 3.27 -14.55
N ALA A 63 -3.28 2.88 -14.34
CA ALA A 63 -2.42 2.29 -15.35
C ALA A 63 -1.68 1.11 -14.73
N SER A 64 -1.60 -0.01 -15.45
CA SER A 64 -0.87 -1.22 -15.04
C SER A 64 0.07 -1.65 -16.16
N LEU A 65 1.29 -2.02 -15.80
CA LEU A 65 2.32 -2.49 -16.72
C LEU A 65 2.78 -3.87 -16.27
N ASN A 66 2.61 -4.88 -17.13
CA ASN A 66 3.04 -6.23 -16.79
C ASN A 66 4.57 -6.37 -16.90
N ALA A 67 5.23 -6.75 -15.80
CA ALA A 67 6.66 -7.08 -15.75
C ALA A 67 6.94 -8.59 -15.61
N ASN A 68 5.91 -9.39 -15.33
CA ASN A 68 5.99 -10.84 -15.12
C ASN A 68 5.47 -11.60 -16.35
N LYS A 69 5.59 -12.93 -16.35
CA LYS A 69 5.01 -13.77 -17.42
C LYS A 69 3.48 -13.58 -17.50
N GLN A 70 2.84 -13.41 -16.36
CA GLN A 70 1.45 -13.01 -16.18
C GLN A 70 1.46 -11.82 -15.22
N ASN A 71 0.60 -10.82 -15.47
CA ASN A 71 0.48 -9.70 -14.55
C ASN A 71 -0.09 -10.21 -13.21
N GLU A 72 0.68 -10.08 -12.14
CA GLU A 72 0.25 -10.42 -10.78
C GLU A 72 -0.36 -9.19 -10.08
N ASP A 73 -0.26 -8.00 -10.67
CA ASP A 73 -0.90 -6.79 -10.14
C ASP A 73 -2.37 -6.70 -10.57
N SER A 74 -3.20 -6.23 -9.65
CA SER A 74 -4.61 -5.91 -9.87
C SER A 74 -4.95 -4.55 -9.24
N PHE A 75 -6.16 -4.08 -9.49
CA PHE A 75 -6.69 -2.86 -8.92
C PHE A 75 -8.21 -2.95 -8.83
N PHE A 76 -8.80 -2.07 -8.01
CA PHE A 76 -10.24 -1.90 -7.98
C PHE A 76 -10.61 -0.43 -7.94
N VAL A 77 -11.73 -0.10 -8.56
CA VAL A 77 -12.41 1.18 -8.44
C VAL A 77 -13.90 0.87 -8.39
N GLN A 78 -14.57 1.33 -7.33
CA GLN A 78 -16.01 1.21 -7.17
C GLN A 78 -16.52 2.37 -6.31
N ASP A 79 -17.42 3.17 -6.87
CA ASP A 79 -17.97 4.37 -6.22
C ASP A 79 -16.83 5.29 -5.75
N THR A 80 -16.62 5.45 -4.44
CA THR A 80 -15.56 6.27 -3.87
C THR A 80 -14.44 5.47 -3.22
N LEU A 81 -14.45 4.15 -3.41
CA LEU A 81 -13.42 3.22 -3.00
C LEU A 81 -12.53 2.86 -4.19
N PHE A 82 -11.22 2.92 -4.00
CA PHE A 82 -10.26 2.49 -5.01
C PHE A 82 -8.98 1.97 -4.35
N GLY A 83 -8.24 1.12 -5.04
CA GLY A 83 -7.04 0.53 -4.47
C GLY A 83 -6.19 -0.20 -5.49
N VAL A 84 -4.97 -0.49 -5.07
CA VAL A 84 -3.99 -1.29 -5.82
C VAL A 84 -3.70 -2.56 -5.05
N VAL A 85 -3.47 -3.64 -5.79
CA VAL A 85 -3.20 -4.96 -5.25
C VAL A 85 -1.96 -5.51 -5.94
N ASP A 86 -0.91 -5.78 -5.17
CA ASP A 86 0.36 -6.32 -5.65
C ASP A 86 0.39 -7.81 -5.30
N GLY A 87 0.23 -8.68 -6.30
CA GLY A 87 0.21 -10.12 -6.13
C GLY A 87 1.61 -10.74 -6.18
N HIS A 88 1.81 -11.81 -5.42
CA HIS A 88 3.05 -12.58 -5.45
C HIS A 88 2.81 -14.09 -5.33
N GLY A 89 3.58 -14.85 -6.10
CA GLY A 89 3.49 -16.32 -6.13
C GLY A 89 2.40 -16.85 -7.07
N GLY A 90 1.74 -15.95 -7.80
CA GLY A 90 0.56 -16.19 -8.62
C GLY A 90 -0.36 -14.97 -8.62
N ALA A 91 -1.20 -14.82 -9.66
CA ALA A 91 -2.13 -13.69 -9.80
C ALA A 91 -3.49 -13.93 -9.12
N GLU A 92 -3.71 -15.12 -8.57
CA GLU A 92 -5.02 -15.58 -8.10
C GLU A 92 -5.53 -14.76 -6.91
N ALA A 93 -4.66 -14.54 -5.91
CA ALA A 93 -5.01 -13.74 -4.72
C ALA A 93 -5.30 -12.28 -5.08
N SER A 94 -4.43 -11.67 -5.90
CA SER A 94 -4.61 -10.27 -6.30
C SER A 94 -5.82 -10.06 -7.20
N THR A 95 -6.08 -10.99 -8.12
CA THR A 95 -7.29 -10.98 -8.97
C THR A 95 -8.55 -11.08 -8.10
N PHE A 96 -8.59 -12.05 -7.18
CA PHE A 96 -9.73 -12.21 -6.28
C PHE A 96 -9.99 -10.96 -5.44
N LEU A 97 -8.95 -10.38 -4.85
CA LEU A 97 -9.06 -9.16 -4.05
C LEU A 97 -9.48 -7.95 -4.91
N GLY A 98 -8.97 -7.83 -6.13
CA GLY A 98 -9.39 -6.80 -7.08
C GLY A 98 -10.88 -6.86 -7.42
N GLU A 99 -11.47 -8.06 -7.47
CA GLU A 99 -12.90 -8.22 -7.77
C GLU A 99 -13.78 -8.13 -6.51
N SER A 100 -13.31 -8.69 -5.39
CA SER A 100 -14.16 -8.95 -4.21
C SER A 100 -14.03 -7.90 -3.11
N PHE A 101 -12.87 -7.25 -2.96
CA PHE A 101 -12.61 -6.32 -1.85
C PHE A 101 -13.63 -5.19 -1.76
N PRO A 102 -14.06 -4.54 -2.87
CA PRO A 102 -15.11 -3.53 -2.80
C PRO A 102 -16.43 -4.03 -2.23
N SER A 103 -16.87 -5.22 -2.63
CA SER A 103 -18.12 -5.82 -2.13
C SER A 103 -18.02 -6.15 -0.64
N VAL A 104 -16.85 -6.63 -0.18
CA VAL A 104 -16.57 -6.87 1.24
C VAL A 104 -16.60 -5.56 2.03
N PHE A 105 -15.88 -4.53 1.57
CA PHE A 105 -15.87 -3.23 2.25
C PHE A 105 -17.28 -2.63 2.35
N PHE A 106 -18.04 -2.63 1.26
CA PHE A 106 -19.38 -2.06 1.27
C PHE A 106 -20.39 -2.88 2.08
N SER A 107 -20.17 -4.18 2.33
CA SER A 107 -21.02 -4.95 3.25
C SER A 107 -20.87 -4.42 4.69
N HIS A 108 -19.64 -4.09 5.11
CA HIS A 108 -19.35 -3.47 6.41
C HIS A 108 -19.83 -2.04 6.51
N HIS A 109 -19.70 -1.28 5.42
CA HIS A 109 -19.99 0.15 5.39
C HIS A 109 -21.50 0.47 5.22
N LYS A 110 -22.24 -0.30 4.41
CA LYS A 110 -23.70 -0.10 4.16
C LYS A 110 -24.60 -0.51 5.33
N ASN A 111 -24.10 -1.31 6.27
CA ASN A 111 -24.80 -1.69 7.50
C ASN A 111 -25.25 -0.48 8.37
N LYS A 112 -24.90 0.75 8.02
CA LYS A 112 -25.33 1.99 8.68
C LYS A 112 -26.60 2.65 8.13
N ALA A 113 -26.92 2.49 6.84
CA ALA A 113 -28.08 3.16 6.25
C ALA A 113 -29.38 2.39 6.56
N ASP A 114 -29.37 1.08 6.39
CA ASP A 114 -30.60 0.27 6.50
C ASP A 114 -30.96 -0.05 7.97
N LYS A 115 -29.96 -0.18 8.86
CA LYS A 115 -30.22 -0.46 10.29
C LYS A 115 -30.68 0.77 11.07
N ALA A 116 -30.33 1.99 10.68
CA ALA A 116 -30.82 3.19 11.35
C ALA A 116 -32.35 3.35 11.14
N ASP A 117 -32.84 3.04 9.94
CA ASP A 117 -34.26 3.04 9.63
C ASP A 117 -35.00 1.82 10.24
N GLU A 118 -34.37 0.64 10.29
CA GLU A 118 -34.95 -0.53 10.97
C GLU A 118 -35.00 -0.35 12.49
N ILE A 119 -33.97 0.27 13.09
CA ILE A 119 -33.93 0.63 14.51
C ILE A 119 -34.94 1.74 14.76
N ALA A 120 -35.05 2.79 13.93
CA ALA A 120 -36.10 3.80 14.08
C ALA A 120 -37.50 3.19 13.98
N ALA A 121 -37.73 2.26 13.05
CA ALA A 121 -38.98 1.52 12.91
C ALA A 121 -39.28 0.60 14.11
N LYS A 122 -38.24 -0.02 14.72
CA LYS A 122 -38.35 -0.79 15.97
C LYS A 122 -38.46 0.09 17.22
N PHE A 123 -37.89 1.28 17.21
CA PHE A 123 -37.89 2.22 18.33
C PHE A 123 -39.26 2.89 18.50
N PHE A 124 -39.93 3.21 17.38
CA PHE A 124 -41.32 3.68 17.42
C PHE A 124 -42.33 2.56 17.74
N SER A 125 -42.02 1.29 17.46
CA SER A 125 -42.87 0.16 17.85
C SER A 125 -42.62 -0.35 19.27
N SER A 126 -41.50 -0.01 19.90
CA SER A 126 -41.04 -0.52 21.20
C SER A 126 -40.93 0.56 22.29
N LEU A 127 -41.95 1.40 22.43
CA LEU A 127 -42.10 2.34 23.56
C LEU A 127 -42.39 1.64 24.93
N THR A 128 -41.92 0.40 25.14
CA THR A 128 -42.18 -0.39 26.36
C THR A 128 -41.02 -1.28 26.83
N THR A 129 -39.77 -0.83 26.89
CA THR A 129 -38.81 -1.29 27.94
C THR A 129 -37.52 -0.46 27.98
N PRO A 130 -36.98 -0.10 29.17
CA PRO A 130 -35.70 0.58 29.29
C PRO A 130 -34.55 -0.43 29.35
N GLY A 131 -33.68 -0.43 28.34
CA GLY A 131 -32.48 -1.27 28.34
C GLY A 131 -31.82 -1.46 26.97
N VAL A 132 -31.60 -0.40 26.21
CA VAL A 132 -30.78 -0.48 24.98
C VAL A 132 -29.33 -0.19 25.36
N VAL A 133 -28.51 -1.23 25.39
CA VAL A 133 -27.05 -1.12 25.33
C VAL A 133 -26.73 -0.46 23.99
N GLY A 134 -26.27 0.80 24.01
CA GLY A 134 -26.06 1.57 22.79
C GLY A 134 -25.08 0.88 21.84
N GLU A 135 -25.50 0.62 20.61
CA GLU A 135 -24.59 0.21 19.54
C GLU A 135 -23.50 1.28 19.38
N LYS A 136 -22.25 0.88 19.60
CA LYS A 136 -21.11 1.78 19.43
C LYS A 136 -20.99 2.10 17.94
N LYS A 137 -21.11 3.38 17.58
CA LYS A 137 -20.91 3.85 16.20
C LYS A 137 -19.49 3.47 15.75
N ARG A 138 -19.36 2.47 14.87
CA ARG A 138 -18.08 2.06 14.28
C ARG A 138 -17.53 3.17 13.39
N SER A 139 -16.21 3.38 13.44
CA SER A 139 -15.53 4.28 12.54
C SER A 139 -15.30 3.63 11.17
N VAL A 140 -15.05 4.44 10.14
CA VAL A 140 -14.66 3.93 8.82
C VAL A 140 -13.35 3.13 8.90
N ALA A 141 -12.47 3.46 9.85
CA ALA A 141 -11.23 2.73 10.07
C ALA A 141 -11.51 1.30 10.59
N ASP A 142 -12.42 1.15 11.55
CA ASP A 142 -12.82 -0.17 12.07
C ASP A 142 -13.47 -1.01 10.95
N GLU A 143 -14.31 -0.39 10.11
CA GLU A 143 -14.94 -1.06 8.97
C GLU A 143 -13.93 -1.47 7.89
N MET A 144 -12.91 -0.65 7.66
CA MET A 144 -11.81 -1.00 6.77
C MET A 144 -11.02 -2.19 7.34
N GLU A 145 -10.67 -2.17 8.63
CA GLU A 145 -9.97 -3.29 9.28
C GLU A 145 -10.75 -4.60 9.17
N ASP A 146 -12.04 -4.59 9.49
CA ASP A 146 -12.92 -5.76 9.35
C ASP A 146 -12.98 -6.26 7.89
N ALA A 147 -13.01 -5.34 6.93
CA ALA A 147 -13.03 -5.70 5.52
C ALA A 147 -11.73 -6.36 5.05
N PHE A 148 -10.57 -5.93 5.57
CA PHE A 148 -9.29 -6.59 5.29
C PHE A 148 -9.25 -8.01 5.87
N VAL A 149 -9.73 -8.20 7.10
CA VAL A 149 -9.78 -9.53 7.74
C VAL A 149 -10.73 -10.47 7.00
N GLU A 150 -11.96 -10.02 6.70
CA GLU A 150 -12.93 -10.85 5.96
C GLU A 150 -12.46 -11.14 4.53
N ALA A 151 -11.77 -10.20 3.88
CA ALA A 151 -11.21 -10.43 2.55
C ALA A 151 -10.11 -11.52 2.58
N ASP A 152 -9.25 -11.53 3.61
CA ASP A 152 -8.22 -12.56 3.81
C ASP A 152 -8.84 -13.94 4.02
N GLU A 153 -9.86 -14.04 4.89
CA GLU A 153 -10.61 -15.28 5.10
C GLU A 153 -11.25 -15.80 3.80
N LYS A 154 -11.84 -14.91 3.01
CA LYS A 154 -12.45 -15.27 1.72
C LYS A 154 -11.44 -15.69 0.66
N VAL A 155 -10.23 -15.14 0.65
CA VAL A 155 -9.15 -15.61 -0.22
C VAL A 155 -8.81 -17.07 0.11
N ILE A 156 -8.68 -17.39 1.41
CA ILE A 156 -8.40 -18.75 1.86
C ILE A 156 -9.54 -19.70 1.46
N ASP A 157 -10.80 -19.31 1.66
CA ASP A 157 -11.96 -20.11 1.28
C ASP A 157 -12.06 -20.33 -0.24
N PHE A 158 -11.71 -19.32 -1.03
CA PHE A 158 -11.76 -19.38 -2.49
C PHE A 158 -10.65 -20.26 -3.09
N LEU A 159 -9.41 -20.11 -2.59
CA LEU A 159 -8.24 -20.78 -3.14
C LEU A 159 -7.93 -22.14 -2.48
N GLY A 160 -8.52 -22.42 -1.32
CA GLY A 160 -8.24 -23.62 -0.54
C GLY A 160 -6.74 -23.77 -0.26
N MET A 161 -6.17 -24.96 -0.53
CA MET A 161 -4.73 -25.20 -0.30
C MET A 161 -3.81 -24.38 -1.22
N GLU A 162 -4.27 -23.95 -2.39
CA GLU A 162 -3.47 -23.09 -3.29
C GLU A 162 -3.26 -21.70 -2.70
N GLY A 163 -4.17 -21.25 -1.82
CA GLY A 163 -4.03 -20.02 -1.04
C GLY A 163 -2.80 -20.01 -0.13
N ALA A 164 -2.20 -21.17 0.18
CA ALA A 164 -0.98 -21.24 0.97
C ALA A 164 0.30 -20.88 0.18
N THR A 165 0.22 -20.84 -1.16
CA THR A 165 1.38 -20.58 -2.03
C THR A 165 1.35 -19.23 -2.73
N VAL A 166 0.23 -18.51 -2.63
CA VAL A 166 0.04 -17.18 -3.22
C VAL A 166 -0.25 -16.16 -2.13
N GLY A 167 -0.04 -14.89 -2.42
CA GLY A 167 -0.46 -13.80 -1.54
C GLY A 167 -0.52 -12.48 -2.28
N ALA A 168 -0.98 -11.45 -1.59
CA ALA A 168 -1.04 -10.11 -2.15
C ALA A 168 -0.93 -9.03 -1.08
N CYS A 169 -0.36 -7.89 -1.47
CA CYS A 169 -0.43 -6.65 -0.71
C CYS A 169 -1.60 -5.80 -1.22
N VAL A 170 -2.25 -5.03 -0.35
CA VAL A 170 -3.38 -4.16 -0.71
C VAL A 170 -3.21 -2.79 -0.07
N THR A 171 -3.27 -1.73 -0.89
CA THR A 171 -3.54 -0.36 -0.43
C THR A 171 -4.90 0.06 -0.94
N ALA A 172 -5.83 0.33 -0.03
CA ALA A 172 -7.18 0.81 -0.31
C ALA A 172 -7.34 2.27 0.14
N ALA A 173 -8.07 3.06 -0.66
CA ALA A 173 -8.45 4.42 -0.36
C ALA A 173 -9.96 4.58 -0.51
N TYR A 174 -10.59 5.16 0.52
CA TYR A 174 -12.02 5.45 0.52
C TYR A 174 -12.24 6.95 0.78
N VAL A 175 -13.04 7.58 -0.07
CA VAL A 175 -13.33 9.02 0.03
C VAL A 175 -14.76 9.24 0.50
N GLU A 176 -14.91 9.91 1.65
CA GLU A 176 -16.21 10.26 2.22
C GLU A 176 -16.13 11.61 2.92
N ASN A 177 -17.10 12.49 2.67
CA ASN A 177 -17.27 13.76 3.39
C ASN A 177 -15.97 14.60 3.50
N ARG A 178 -15.26 14.77 2.37
CA ARG A 178 -13.97 15.48 2.28
C ARG A 178 -12.82 14.86 3.09
N LYS A 179 -12.96 13.60 3.50
CA LYS A 179 -11.92 12.81 4.14
C LYS A 179 -11.49 11.68 3.23
N VAL A 180 -10.22 11.34 3.32
CA VAL A 180 -9.65 10.15 2.69
C VAL A 180 -9.24 9.21 3.80
N PHE A 181 -9.77 7.99 3.76
CA PHE A 181 -9.42 6.89 4.64
C PHE A 181 -8.52 5.94 3.87
N LEU A 182 -7.42 5.50 4.48
CA LEU A 182 -6.45 4.63 3.84
C LEU A 182 -6.28 3.36 4.67
N GLY A 183 -6.43 2.20 4.04
CA GLY A 183 -6.08 0.90 4.58
C GLY A 183 -4.87 0.35 3.82
N ASN A 184 -3.88 -0.19 4.53
CA ASN A 184 -2.68 -0.77 3.93
C ASN A 184 -2.32 -2.10 4.60
N ALA A 185 -2.15 -3.13 3.80
CA ALA A 185 -1.55 -4.40 4.20
C ALA A 185 -0.44 -4.75 3.21
N GLY A 186 0.80 -4.83 3.70
CA GLY A 186 1.97 -5.08 2.87
C GLY A 186 2.74 -3.81 2.52
N ASP A 187 3.45 -3.82 1.40
CA ASP A 187 4.46 -2.82 1.05
C ASP A 187 4.07 -1.86 -0.09
N THR A 188 2.84 -1.99 -0.60
CA THR A 188 2.18 -0.96 -1.42
C THR A 188 2.05 0.37 -0.66
N ARG A 189 1.81 1.47 -1.38
CA ARG A 189 1.85 2.81 -0.77
C ARG A 189 0.88 3.80 -1.36
N ALA A 190 0.30 4.63 -0.50
CA ALA A 190 -0.42 5.85 -0.87
C ALA A 190 0.46 7.10 -0.64
N VAL A 191 0.44 8.01 -1.61
CA VAL A 191 1.12 9.31 -1.53
C VAL A 191 0.11 10.41 -1.84
N ILE A 192 0.00 11.40 -0.97
CA ILE A 192 -0.86 12.56 -1.15
C ILE A 192 0.00 13.75 -1.54
N TYR A 193 -0.40 14.46 -2.58
CA TYR A 193 0.21 15.71 -3.00
C TYR A 193 -0.75 16.86 -2.72
N GLY A 194 -0.31 17.81 -1.91
CA GLY A 194 -1.04 19.05 -1.68
C GLY A 194 -0.49 20.20 -2.53
N GLN A 195 -1.38 21.05 -3.04
CA GLN A 195 -0.96 22.34 -3.58
C GLN A 195 -0.79 23.32 -2.42
N SER A 196 0.45 23.73 -2.13
CA SER A 196 0.69 24.80 -1.16
C SER A 196 0.24 26.13 -1.76
N SER A 197 -0.65 26.84 -1.06
CA SER A 197 -1.07 28.20 -1.42
C SER A 197 0.02 29.26 -1.18
N SER A 198 1.18 28.85 -0.67
CA SER A 198 2.14 29.75 0.01
C SER A 198 3.33 30.22 -0.82
N VAL A 199 3.44 29.92 -2.11
CA VAL A 199 4.59 30.34 -2.91
C VAL A 199 4.12 30.98 -4.20
N ASN A 200 4.63 32.19 -4.47
CA ASN A 200 4.49 32.98 -5.69
C ASN A 200 3.96 32.19 -6.90
N LYS A 201 2.86 32.69 -7.48
CA LYS A 201 1.98 32.15 -8.55
C LYS A 201 2.64 31.64 -9.86
N ARG A 202 3.92 31.24 -9.86
CA ARG A 202 4.68 30.80 -11.04
C ARG A 202 5.36 29.44 -10.89
N ALA A 203 5.37 28.82 -9.72
CA ALA A 203 5.91 27.46 -9.56
C ALA A 203 4.91 26.57 -8.81
N PHE A 204 4.40 25.54 -9.49
CA PHE A 204 3.64 24.46 -8.86
C PHE A 204 4.58 23.67 -7.96
N HIS A 205 4.60 23.99 -6.67
CA HIS A 205 5.35 23.20 -5.69
C HIS A 205 4.42 22.13 -5.11
N LEU A 206 4.49 20.92 -5.66
CA LEU A 206 3.83 19.74 -5.11
C LEU A 206 4.70 19.19 -3.98
N GLN A 207 4.14 19.11 -2.77
CA GLN A 207 4.81 18.47 -1.64
C GLN A 207 4.26 17.05 -1.46
N PRO A 208 5.06 15.99 -1.71
CA PRO A 208 4.64 14.63 -1.43
C PRO A 208 4.54 14.42 0.09
N SER A 209 3.45 13.81 0.52
CA SER A 209 3.29 13.24 1.86
C SER A 209 3.00 11.76 1.74
N PHE A 210 3.86 10.91 2.28
CA PHE A 210 3.59 9.47 2.39
C PHE A 210 2.44 9.26 3.38
N ALA A 211 1.31 8.79 2.87
CA ALA A 211 0.08 8.67 3.65
C ALA A 211 -0.10 7.27 4.25
N THR A 212 0.64 6.28 3.74
CA THR A 212 0.80 4.96 4.35
C THR A 212 2.28 4.64 4.57
N VAL A 213 2.55 3.76 5.54
CA VAL A 213 3.89 3.25 5.83
C VAL A 213 3.97 1.81 5.34
N PRO A 214 4.94 1.44 4.49
CA PRO A 214 5.12 0.06 4.04
C PRO A 214 5.39 -0.90 5.19
N HIS A 215 4.81 -2.09 5.14
CA HIS A 215 5.07 -3.17 6.08
C HIS A 215 6.24 -4.00 5.58
N THR A 216 7.46 -3.51 5.81
CA THR A 216 8.71 -4.14 5.36
C THR A 216 9.70 -4.29 6.52
N THR A 217 10.80 -5.00 6.29
CA THR A 217 11.87 -5.16 7.28
C THR A 217 12.62 -3.86 7.60
N SER A 218 12.49 -2.82 6.77
CA SER A 218 13.05 -1.49 7.06
C SER A 218 12.13 -0.66 7.96
N ASN A 219 10.86 -1.03 8.10
CA ASN A 219 9.94 -0.43 9.07
C ASN A 219 10.21 -1.00 10.47
N ARG A 220 10.81 -0.17 11.33
CA ARG A 220 11.18 -0.57 12.70
C ARG A 220 9.97 -0.93 13.56
N ASP A 221 8.84 -0.26 13.38
CA ASP A 221 7.64 -0.51 14.17
C ASP A 221 7.07 -1.90 13.82
N GLU A 222 7.08 -2.26 12.54
CA GLU A 222 6.68 -3.58 12.06
C GLU A 222 7.60 -4.69 12.62
N VAL A 223 8.92 -4.50 12.52
CA VAL A 223 9.90 -5.44 13.07
C VAL A 223 9.72 -5.60 14.59
N ASN A 224 9.43 -4.52 15.30
CA ASN A 224 9.18 -4.56 16.74
C ASN A 224 7.85 -5.28 17.06
N ALA A 225 6.80 -5.07 16.27
CA ALA A 225 5.51 -5.74 16.45
C ALA A 225 5.65 -7.26 16.30
N VAL A 226 6.34 -7.73 15.26
CA VAL A 226 6.63 -9.16 15.06
C VAL A 226 7.43 -9.75 16.23
N ARG A 227 8.46 -9.02 16.71
CA ARG A 227 9.29 -9.45 17.86
C ARG A 227 8.53 -9.55 19.18
N ARG A 228 7.50 -8.73 19.40
CA ARG A 228 6.66 -8.82 20.60
C ARG A 228 5.82 -10.10 20.56
N ARG A 229 5.16 -10.36 19.43
CA ARG A 229 4.34 -11.57 19.22
C ARG A 229 5.14 -12.87 19.35
N SER A 230 6.40 -12.87 18.92
CA SER A 230 7.25 -14.07 19.05
C SER A 230 7.67 -14.37 20.48
N ARG A 231 7.82 -13.34 21.33
CA ARG A 231 8.11 -13.50 22.76
C ARG A 231 6.89 -14.01 23.53
N ASP A 232 5.71 -13.46 23.25
CA ASP A 232 4.47 -13.86 23.92
C ASP A 232 4.12 -15.33 23.63
N ARG A 233 4.50 -15.86 22.46
CA ARG A 233 4.34 -17.30 22.13
C ARG A 233 5.35 -18.22 22.80
N SER A 234 6.50 -17.71 23.25
CA SER A 234 7.51 -18.53 23.95
C SER A 234 7.21 -18.73 25.44
N GLU A 235 6.14 -18.11 25.94
CA GLU A 235 5.66 -18.24 27.33
C GLU A 235 4.43 -19.18 27.46
N LEU A 236 3.99 -19.80 26.36
CA LEU A 236 2.93 -20.83 26.31
C LEU A 236 3.54 -22.23 26.14
#